data_AF-A0AA97D861-F1
#
_entry.id   AF-A0AA97D861-F1
#
_cell.length_a   1.000
_cell.length_b   1.000
_cell.length_c   1.000
_cell.angle_alpha   90.00
_cell.angle_beta   90.00
_cell.angle_gamma   90.00
#
_symmetry.space_group_name_H-M   'P 1'
#
loop_
_entity.id
_entity.type
_entity.pdbx_description
1 polymer ?
#
loop_
_entity_poly.entity_id
_entity_poly.type
_entity_poly.pdbx_seq_one_letter_code
_entity_poly.pdbx_strand_id
1 'polypeptide(L)'
;MMFGRKKQQNITPVNVQAIFDKQNKLIEDLKNSLNQLQTENRQLRSQAVEDNPDKNFWLSDSIMTPNESFFYYHIGEALKGEKLKNMKLYLFAQVSLHSFVKLEKGVTADLAKTKILSKSVDFLICKDDPNHTHQRKDGRIVTFHRYRPVLAIEIDGSSHLQAYYSGDTTKEQADKAFQRQLANDRFKNKLFAAIGLPLLRYQLPATDTVCKTDSDKLQQLIENTLLGSAT
;
A
#
# COMPACT_ATOMS: atom_id res chain seq x y z
N MET A 1 -3.75 48.03 82.19
CA MET A 1 -2.84 47.15 81.41
C MET A 1 -3.56 46.73 80.13
N MET A 2 -2.89 46.84 78.99
CA MET A 2 -3.45 46.68 77.64
C MET A 2 -3.74 45.23 77.29
N PHE A 3 -4.92 44.97 76.71
CA PHE A 3 -5.21 43.71 76.02
C PHE A 3 -4.63 43.75 74.59
N GLY A 4 -3.59 42.96 74.33
CA GLY A 4 -3.02 42.79 73.00
C GLY A 4 -3.99 42.06 72.07
N ARG A 5 -4.46 42.76 71.02
CA ARG A 5 -5.19 42.14 69.90
C ARG A 5 -4.24 41.25 69.11
N LYS A 6 -4.42 39.93 69.18
CA LYS A 6 -3.79 39.00 68.22
C LYS A 6 -4.38 39.27 66.83
N LYS A 7 -3.54 39.70 65.88
CA LYS A 7 -3.90 39.77 64.45
C LYS A 7 -4.25 38.36 63.98
N GLN A 8 -5.49 38.11 63.61
CA GLN A 8 -5.86 36.95 62.80
C GLN A 8 -5.13 37.09 61.46
N GLN A 9 -4.32 36.08 61.11
CA GLN A 9 -3.77 35.96 59.78
C GLN A 9 -4.93 35.59 58.84
N ASN A 10 -5.32 36.51 57.95
CA ASN A 10 -6.22 36.22 56.85
C ASN A 10 -5.51 35.26 55.89
N ILE A 11 -5.83 33.97 55.97
CA ILE A 11 -5.44 33.00 54.96
C ILE A 11 -6.47 33.13 53.83
N THR A 12 -6.10 33.78 52.74
CA THR A 12 -6.92 33.86 51.53
C THR A 12 -7.10 32.45 50.97
N PRO A 13 -8.32 31.95 50.75
CA PRO A 13 -8.52 30.62 50.19
C PRO A 13 -7.93 30.56 48.78
N VAL A 14 -7.02 29.62 48.56
CA VAL A 14 -6.44 29.36 47.24
C VAL A 14 -7.57 28.89 46.33
N ASN A 15 -7.79 29.61 45.22
CA ASN A 15 -8.78 29.21 44.22
C ASN A 15 -8.20 28.06 43.38
N VAL A 16 -8.36 26.85 43.88
CA VAL A 16 -7.87 25.59 43.29
C VAL A 16 -8.41 25.40 41.85
N GLN A 17 -9.65 25.81 41.57
CA GLN A 17 -10.23 25.71 40.23
C GLN A 17 -9.48 26.59 39.21
N ALA A 18 -9.18 27.83 39.58
CA ALA A 18 -8.40 28.73 38.72
C ALA A 18 -6.97 28.22 38.45
N ILE A 19 -6.40 27.42 39.35
CA ILE A 19 -5.10 26.76 39.14
C ILE A 19 -5.25 25.60 38.14
N PHE A 20 -6.28 24.77 38.29
CA PHE A 20 -6.56 23.68 37.34
C PHE A 20 -6.85 24.21 35.93
N ASP A 21 -7.64 25.27 35.79
CA ASP A 21 -7.96 25.86 34.49
C ASP A 21 -6.70 26.41 33.80
N LYS A 22 -5.79 27.04 34.57
CA LYS A 22 -4.49 27.49 34.07
C LYS A 22 -3.59 26.33 33.64
N GLN A 23 -3.55 25.24 34.41
CA GLN A 23 -2.77 24.05 34.07
C GLN A 23 -3.31 23.38 32.79
N ASN A 24 -4.63 23.24 32.66
CA ASN A 24 -5.26 22.66 31.48
C ASN A 24 -4.98 23.49 30.23
N LYS A 25 -5.09 24.84 30.33
CA LYS A 25 -4.74 25.74 29.23
C LYS A 25 -3.27 25.60 28.83
N LEU A 26 -2.35 25.54 29.80
CA LEU A 26 -0.92 25.34 29.52
C LEU A 26 -0.65 23.99 28.81
N ILE A 27 -1.32 22.92 29.24
CA ILE A 27 -1.21 21.61 28.59
C ILE A 27 -1.70 21.67 27.14
N GLU A 28 -2.80 22.37 26.88
CA GLU A 28 -3.35 22.55 25.53
C GLU A 28 -2.42 23.37 24.64
N ASP A 29 -1.89 24.49 25.15
CA ASP A 29 -0.93 25.33 24.45
C ASP A 29 0.35 24.54 24.09
N LEU A 30 0.88 23.75 25.04
CA LEU A 30 2.04 22.89 24.80
C LEU A 30 1.77 21.82 23.74
N LYS A 31 0.58 21.20 23.74
CA LYS A 31 0.18 20.23 22.70
C LYS A 31 0.11 20.89 21.33
N ASN A 32 -0.43 22.10 21.24
CA ASN A 32 -0.53 22.85 20.00
C ASN A 32 0.86 23.24 19.46
N SER A 33 1.75 23.75 20.31
CA SER A 33 3.13 24.05 19.93
C SER A 33 3.89 22.80 19.47
N LEU A 34 3.71 21.67 20.15
CA LEU A 34 4.33 20.40 19.74
C LEU A 34 3.83 19.95 18.36
N ASN A 35 2.52 20.02 18.11
CA ASN A 35 1.94 19.67 16.80
C ASN A 35 2.46 20.57 15.67
N GLN A 36 2.62 21.87 15.94
CA GLN A 36 3.17 22.82 14.98
C GLN A 36 4.63 22.50 14.64
N LEU A 37 5.49 22.32 15.65
CA LEU A 37 6.90 21.94 15.45
C LEU A 37 7.03 20.61 14.69
N GLN A 38 6.18 19.63 14.98
CA GLN A 38 6.16 18.36 14.24
C GLN A 38 5.73 18.52 12.78
N THR A 39 4.92 19.52 12.46
CA THR A 39 4.48 19.81 11.09
C THR A 39 5.59 20.52 10.32
N GLU A 40 6.20 21.53 10.92
CA GLU A 40 7.35 22.25 10.34
C GLU A 40 8.54 21.31 10.11
N ASN A 41 8.86 20.44 11.07
CA ASN A 41 9.94 19.46 10.92
C ASN A 41 9.65 18.45 9.79
N ARG A 42 8.38 18.05 9.60
CA ARG A 42 7.98 17.19 8.47
C ARG A 42 8.17 17.90 7.14
N GLN A 43 7.76 19.18 7.04
CA GLN A 43 7.93 19.97 5.82
C GLN A 43 9.40 20.14 5.45
N LEU A 44 10.25 20.50 6.43
CA LEU A 44 11.69 20.65 6.23
C LEU A 44 12.35 19.35 5.76
N ARG A 45 11.94 18.19 6.32
CA ARG A 45 12.44 16.88 5.86
C ARG A 45 11.98 16.56 4.44
N SER A 46 10.71 16.81 4.11
CA SER A 46 10.19 16.60 2.75
C SER A 46 10.94 17.46 1.74
N GLN A 47 11.16 18.73 2.07
CA GLN A 47 11.90 19.65 1.21
C GLN A 47 13.37 19.23 1.07
N ALA A 48 14.02 18.78 2.14
CA ALA A 48 15.39 18.27 2.05
C ALA A 48 15.51 17.03 1.14
N VAL A 49 14.48 16.18 1.07
CA VAL A 49 14.43 15.04 0.13
C VAL A 49 14.31 15.51 -1.31
N GLU A 50 13.43 16.49 -1.58
CA GLU A 50 13.24 17.07 -2.91
C GLU A 50 14.48 17.84 -3.40
N ASP A 51 15.13 18.57 -2.50
CA ASP A 51 16.29 19.41 -2.81
C ASP A 51 17.59 18.59 -2.99
N ASN A 52 17.65 17.35 -2.51
CA ASN A 52 18.85 16.51 -2.55
C ASN A 52 18.55 15.09 -3.07
N PRO A 53 18.11 14.93 -4.33
CA PRO A 53 17.72 13.62 -4.84
C PRO A 53 18.91 12.63 -4.89
N ASP A 54 20.13 13.13 -5.12
CA ASP A 54 21.38 12.36 -5.14
C ASP A 54 21.71 11.68 -3.81
N LYS A 55 21.22 12.23 -2.69
CA LYS A 55 21.45 11.68 -1.35
C LYS A 55 20.36 10.70 -0.90
N ASN A 56 19.17 10.79 -1.51
CA ASN A 56 17.98 10.10 -1.04
C ASN A 56 17.52 8.98 -1.99
N PHE A 57 17.97 8.97 -3.24
CA PHE A 57 17.58 7.97 -4.23
C PHE A 57 18.81 7.31 -4.84
N TRP A 58 18.73 5.99 -5.01
CA TRP A 58 19.72 5.20 -5.72
C TRP A 58 19.02 4.24 -6.67
N LEU A 59 19.73 3.84 -7.73
CA LEU A 59 19.26 2.81 -8.64
C LEU A 59 19.48 1.44 -8.00
N SER A 60 18.44 0.62 -7.94
CA SER A 60 18.55 -0.79 -7.57
C SER A 60 19.07 -1.61 -8.75
N ASP A 61 19.87 -2.64 -8.47
CA ASP A 61 20.36 -3.59 -9.49
C ASP A 61 19.24 -4.46 -10.09
N SER A 62 18.10 -4.57 -9.38
CA SER A 62 16.92 -5.29 -9.84
C SER A 62 15.64 -4.55 -9.46
N ILE A 63 14.66 -4.61 -10.36
CA ILE A 63 13.29 -4.16 -10.11
C ILE A 63 12.42 -5.22 -9.41
N MET A 64 12.96 -6.43 -9.24
CA MET A 64 12.26 -7.58 -8.68
C MET A 64 13.12 -8.31 -7.64
N THR A 65 12.48 -8.90 -6.63
CA THR A 65 13.14 -9.87 -5.74
C THR A 65 13.51 -11.15 -6.50
N PRO A 66 14.40 -12.02 -5.96
CA PRO A 66 14.69 -13.31 -6.59
C PRO A 66 13.44 -14.17 -6.83
N ASN A 67 12.50 -14.17 -5.87
CA ASN A 67 11.24 -14.91 -6.00
C ASN A 67 10.36 -14.31 -7.10
N GLU A 68 10.20 -12.98 -7.13
CA GLU A 68 9.45 -12.31 -8.20
C GLU A 68 10.06 -12.57 -9.58
N SER A 69 11.38 -12.54 -9.70
CA SER A 69 12.08 -12.81 -10.96
C SER A 69 11.83 -14.24 -11.45
N PHE A 70 11.85 -15.22 -10.54
CA PHE A 70 11.52 -16.60 -10.85
C PHE A 70 10.06 -16.74 -11.32
N PHE A 71 9.13 -16.13 -10.58
CA PHE A 71 7.71 -16.13 -10.96
C PHE A 71 7.49 -15.48 -12.32
N TYR A 72 8.10 -14.33 -12.58
CA TYR A 72 7.98 -13.63 -13.85
C TYR A 72 8.35 -14.54 -15.03
N TYR A 73 9.47 -15.25 -14.91
CA TYR A 73 9.91 -16.22 -15.91
C TYR A 73 8.88 -17.33 -16.11
N HIS A 74 8.44 -17.99 -15.03
CA HIS A 74 7.55 -19.15 -15.12
C HIS A 74 6.12 -18.81 -15.52
N ILE A 75 5.60 -17.65 -15.12
CA ILE A 75 4.34 -17.12 -15.63
C ILE A 75 4.48 -16.87 -17.14
N GLY A 76 5.57 -16.23 -17.57
CA GLY A 76 5.85 -15.98 -18.98
C GLY A 76 5.87 -17.26 -19.82
N GLU A 77 6.49 -18.32 -19.32
CA GLU A 77 6.49 -19.64 -19.98
C GLU A 77 5.09 -20.28 -20.00
N ALA A 78 4.34 -20.20 -18.90
CA ALA A 78 2.96 -20.70 -18.83
C ALA A 78 2.05 -20.01 -19.86
N LEU A 79 2.19 -18.70 -20.06
CA LEU A 79 1.43 -17.95 -21.07
C LEU A 79 1.74 -18.36 -22.51
N LYS A 80 2.93 -18.91 -22.77
CA LYS A 80 3.32 -19.47 -24.07
C LYS A 80 2.86 -20.92 -24.26
N GLY A 81 2.34 -21.57 -23.21
CA GLY A 81 1.87 -22.94 -23.24
C GLY A 81 0.72 -23.16 -24.24
N GLU A 82 0.56 -24.40 -24.71
CA GLU A 82 -0.41 -24.79 -25.76
C GLU A 82 -1.84 -24.30 -25.51
N LYS A 83 -2.28 -24.27 -24.24
CA LYS A 83 -3.65 -23.85 -23.88
C LYS A 83 -3.85 -22.33 -23.96
N LEU A 84 -2.80 -21.54 -23.75
CA LEU A 84 -2.89 -20.08 -23.61
C LEU A 84 -2.27 -19.31 -24.79
N LYS A 85 -1.41 -19.94 -25.59
CA LYS A 85 -0.64 -19.28 -26.67
C LYS A 85 -1.50 -18.47 -27.65
N ASN A 86 -2.73 -18.90 -27.91
CA ASN A 86 -3.62 -18.24 -28.86
C ASN A 86 -4.42 -17.07 -28.24
N MET A 87 -4.34 -16.87 -26.93
CA MET A 87 -5.10 -15.83 -26.22
C MET A 87 -4.46 -14.43 -26.32
N LYS A 88 -3.24 -14.31 -26.87
CA LYS A 88 -2.47 -13.06 -26.98
C LYS A 88 -2.35 -12.34 -25.64
N LEU A 89 -1.71 -13.00 -24.70
CA LEU A 89 -1.55 -12.54 -23.32
C LEU A 89 -0.17 -11.91 -23.11
N TYR A 90 -0.14 -10.86 -22.29
CA TYR A 90 1.06 -10.12 -21.91
C TYR A 90 1.17 -10.05 -20.39
N LEU A 91 2.39 -10.24 -19.89
CA LEU A 91 2.71 -10.16 -18.47
C LEU A 91 3.38 -8.82 -18.17
N PHE A 92 2.87 -8.12 -17.15
CA PHE A 92 3.46 -6.91 -16.61
C PHE A 92 3.82 -7.15 -15.14
N ALA A 93 5.01 -6.71 -14.73
CA ALA A 93 5.48 -6.83 -13.35
C ALA A 93 5.37 -5.51 -12.59
N GLN A 94 5.22 -5.58 -11.26
CA GLN A 94 5.24 -4.45 -10.32
C GLN A 94 4.28 -3.32 -10.75
N VAL A 95 3.02 -3.69 -11.06
CA VAL A 95 2.05 -2.77 -11.67
C VAL A 95 1.27 -2.03 -10.60
N SER A 96 1.41 -0.70 -10.56
CA SER A 96 0.58 0.09 -9.65
C SER A 96 -0.91 0.03 -9.99
N LEU A 97 -1.77 -0.02 -8.97
CA LEU A 97 -3.22 -0.06 -9.14
C LEU A 97 -3.74 1.16 -9.90
N HIS A 98 -3.11 2.33 -9.78
CA HIS A 98 -3.55 3.55 -10.48
C HIS A 98 -3.49 3.43 -12.01
N SER A 99 -2.63 2.54 -12.51
CA SER A 99 -2.45 2.33 -13.95
C SER A 99 -3.70 1.71 -14.59
N PHE A 100 -4.41 0.83 -13.88
CA PHE A 100 -5.52 0.05 -14.45
C PHE A 100 -6.83 0.07 -13.64
N VAL A 101 -6.84 0.63 -12.44
CA VAL A 101 -8.04 0.89 -11.64
C VAL A 101 -8.34 2.38 -11.66
N LYS A 102 -9.58 2.75 -12.02
CA LYS A 102 -10.04 4.14 -12.02
C LYS A 102 -11.09 4.35 -10.93
N LEU A 103 -11.01 5.49 -10.26
CA LEU A 103 -12.03 5.93 -9.32
C LEU A 103 -13.28 6.39 -10.09
N GLU A 104 -14.44 6.13 -9.51
CA GLU A 104 -15.69 6.63 -10.03
C GLU A 104 -15.74 8.16 -9.98
N LYS A 105 -16.43 8.78 -10.95
CA LYS A 105 -16.56 10.23 -11.02
C LYS A 105 -17.30 10.74 -9.78
N GLY A 106 -16.78 11.80 -9.15
CA GLY A 106 -17.41 12.40 -7.98
C GLY A 106 -16.95 11.82 -6.64
N VAL A 107 -16.10 10.78 -6.63
CA VAL A 107 -15.43 10.35 -5.40
C VAL A 107 -14.38 11.39 -5.01
N THR A 108 -14.80 12.39 -4.22
CA THR A 108 -13.91 13.29 -3.48
C THR A 108 -13.42 12.57 -2.24
N ALA A 109 -12.30 11.88 -2.35
CA ALA A 109 -11.53 11.53 -1.18
C ALA A 109 -10.07 11.45 -1.61
N ASP A 110 -9.27 12.42 -1.19
CA ASP A 110 -7.81 12.32 -1.29
C ASP A 110 -7.34 10.98 -0.72
N LEU A 111 -8.02 10.46 0.30
CA LEU A 111 -7.80 9.13 0.85
C LEU A 111 -7.97 7.99 -0.19
N ALA A 112 -9.00 8.02 -1.05
CA ALA A 112 -9.20 6.98 -2.06
C ALA A 112 -8.11 7.05 -3.14
N LYS A 113 -7.71 8.26 -3.54
CA LYS A 113 -6.57 8.46 -4.45
C LYS A 113 -5.28 7.96 -3.83
N THR A 114 -4.96 8.37 -2.60
CA THR A 114 -3.77 7.91 -1.88
C THR A 114 -3.75 6.39 -1.74
N LYS A 115 -4.90 5.75 -1.46
CA LYS A 115 -4.99 4.29 -1.34
C LYS A 115 -4.63 3.57 -2.64
N ILE A 116 -5.11 4.04 -3.79
CA ILE A 116 -4.80 3.44 -5.10
C ILE A 116 -3.35 3.76 -5.53
N LEU A 117 -2.90 5.01 -5.33
CA LEU A 117 -1.55 5.45 -5.71
C LEU A 117 -0.45 4.72 -4.92
N SER A 118 -0.73 4.35 -3.68
CA SER A 118 0.22 3.65 -2.79
C SER A 118 0.24 2.13 -2.93
N LYS A 119 -0.45 1.55 -3.91
CA LYS A 119 -0.60 0.09 -4.05
C LYS A 119 -0.25 -0.38 -5.45
N SER A 120 0.29 -1.59 -5.50
CA SER A 120 0.61 -2.33 -6.71
C SER A 120 0.13 -3.76 -6.60
N VAL A 121 0.17 -4.48 -7.71
CA VAL A 121 0.19 -5.95 -7.77
C VAL A 121 1.56 -6.39 -8.25
N ASP A 122 1.99 -7.59 -7.85
CA ASP A 122 3.28 -8.13 -8.28
C ASP A 122 3.26 -8.43 -9.77
N PHE A 123 2.17 -9.03 -10.27
CA PHE A 123 1.97 -9.20 -11.70
C PHE A 123 0.55 -8.92 -12.17
N LEU A 124 0.45 -8.46 -13.41
CA LEU A 124 -0.78 -8.26 -14.14
C LEU A 124 -0.69 -8.95 -15.50
N ILE A 125 -1.60 -9.89 -15.76
CA ILE A 125 -1.77 -10.48 -17.07
C ILE A 125 -2.86 -9.71 -17.81
N CYS A 126 -2.54 -9.27 -19.01
CA CYS A 126 -3.44 -8.54 -19.89
C CYS A 126 -3.66 -9.29 -21.20
N LYS A 127 -4.86 -9.16 -21.76
CA LYS A 127 -5.15 -9.55 -23.13
C LYS A 127 -4.91 -8.37 -24.07
N ASP A 128 -4.28 -8.68 -25.20
CA ASP A 128 -4.07 -7.75 -26.29
C ASP A 128 -5.38 -7.35 -26.99
N ASP A 129 -5.57 -6.04 -27.20
CA ASP A 129 -6.64 -5.43 -27.99
C ASP A 129 -6.03 -4.33 -28.89
N PRO A 130 -5.42 -4.71 -30.03
CA PRO A 130 -4.63 -3.79 -30.85
C PRO A 130 -5.48 -2.78 -31.63
N ASN A 131 -6.77 -3.07 -31.81
CA ASN A 131 -7.69 -2.27 -32.63
C ASN A 131 -8.79 -1.63 -31.77
N HIS A 132 -8.48 -1.30 -30.51
CA HIS A 132 -9.47 -0.72 -29.62
C HIS A 132 -9.92 0.63 -30.13
N THR A 133 -11.23 0.79 -30.30
CA THR A 133 -11.83 1.96 -30.91
C THR A 133 -12.64 2.73 -29.87
N HIS A 134 -12.35 4.02 -29.69
CA HIS A 134 -13.06 4.90 -28.76
C HIS A 134 -13.61 6.14 -29.46
N GLN A 135 -14.89 6.43 -29.26
CA GLN A 135 -15.51 7.66 -29.73
C GLN A 135 -15.28 8.77 -28.70
N ARG A 136 -14.56 9.81 -29.10
CA ARG A 136 -14.32 11.00 -28.28
C ARG A 136 -15.59 11.86 -28.18
N LYS A 137 -15.59 12.77 -27.19
CA LYS A 137 -16.67 13.75 -27.00
C LYS A 137 -16.92 14.67 -28.20
N ASP A 138 -15.90 14.89 -29.04
CA ASP A 138 -15.99 15.69 -30.26
C ASP A 138 -16.44 14.88 -31.49
N GLY A 139 -16.91 13.64 -31.27
CA GLY A 139 -17.40 12.73 -32.32
C GLY A 139 -16.31 11.99 -33.08
N ARG A 140 -15.02 12.31 -32.89
CA ARG A 140 -13.91 11.64 -33.57
C ARG A 140 -13.71 10.22 -33.03
N ILE A 141 -13.48 9.28 -33.93
CA ILE A 141 -13.09 7.92 -33.59
C ILE A 141 -11.57 7.84 -33.52
N VAL A 142 -11.04 7.34 -32.40
CA VAL A 142 -9.61 7.05 -32.24
C VAL A 142 -9.43 5.55 -32.06
N THR A 143 -8.54 4.98 -32.86
CA THR A 143 -8.09 3.60 -32.71
C THR A 143 -6.72 3.62 -32.03
N PHE A 144 -6.55 2.80 -31.00
CA PHE A 144 -5.28 2.66 -30.29
C PHE A 144 -5.10 1.25 -29.75
N HIS A 145 -3.83 0.90 -29.53
CA HIS A 145 -3.44 -0.37 -28.93
C HIS A 145 -3.71 -0.34 -27.43
N ARG A 146 -4.50 -1.30 -26.94
CA ARG A 146 -4.91 -1.44 -25.54
C ARG A 146 -4.48 -2.79 -24.99
N TYR A 147 -4.09 -2.77 -23.71
CA TYR A 147 -3.95 -3.97 -22.89
C TYR A 147 -5.11 -4.04 -21.90
N ARG A 148 -5.93 -5.09 -21.97
CA ARG A 148 -7.06 -5.29 -21.06
C ARG A 148 -6.64 -6.23 -19.91
N PRO A 149 -6.65 -5.79 -18.64
CA PRO A 149 -6.41 -6.68 -17.51
C PRO A 149 -7.35 -7.88 -17.52
N VAL A 150 -6.83 -9.08 -17.26
CA VAL A 150 -7.61 -10.32 -17.15
C VAL A 150 -7.30 -11.14 -15.91
N LEU A 151 -6.12 -10.99 -15.31
CA LEU A 151 -5.74 -11.65 -14.06
C LEU A 151 -4.68 -10.82 -13.33
N ALA A 152 -4.87 -10.57 -12.04
CA ALA A 152 -3.87 -10.01 -11.14
C ALA A 152 -3.26 -11.13 -10.28
N ILE A 153 -1.97 -11.04 -9.98
CA ILE A 153 -1.23 -12.03 -9.19
C ILE A 153 -0.44 -11.33 -8.08
N GLU A 154 -0.51 -11.86 -6.87
CA GLU A 154 0.32 -11.50 -5.71
C GLU A 154 1.12 -12.72 -5.27
N ILE A 155 2.39 -12.52 -4.93
CA ILE A 155 3.24 -13.48 -4.24
C ILE A 155 3.18 -13.15 -2.75
N ASP A 156 2.43 -13.96 -2.01
CA ASP A 156 2.36 -13.85 -0.56
C ASP A 156 3.55 -14.62 0.02
N GLY A 157 4.58 -13.91 0.48
CA GLY A 157 5.68 -14.53 1.23
C GLY A 157 5.20 -15.23 2.50
N SER A 158 5.99 -16.15 3.04
CA SER A 158 5.87 -16.49 4.44
C SER A 158 6.08 -15.17 5.18
N SER A 159 5.03 -14.75 5.89
CA SER A 159 4.87 -13.39 6.40
C SER A 159 6.21 -12.78 6.84
N HIS A 160 6.48 -11.51 6.51
CA HIS A 160 7.69 -10.80 6.94
C HIS A 160 7.95 -10.83 8.47
N LEU A 161 7.08 -11.46 9.26
CA LEU A 161 7.20 -11.77 10.67
C LEU A 161 8.58 -12.32 11.09
N GLN A 162 9.27 -13.16 10.30
CA GLN A 162 10.63 -13.61 10.71
C GLN A 162 11.72 -12.57 10.46
N ALA A 163 11.59 -11.77 9.39
CA ALA A 163 12.56 -10.73 9.04
C ALA A 163 12.45 -9.48 9.93
N TYR A 164 11.26 -9.15 10.44
CA TYR A 164 11.08 -8.02 11.36
C TYR A 164 11.56 -8.30 12.79
N TYR A 165 12.07 -9.50 13.09
CA TYR A 165 12.84 -9.75 14.31
C TYR A 165 14.37 -9.66 14.09
N SER A 166 14.81 -9.08 12.96
CA SER A 166 16.22 -8.72 12.80
C SER A 166 16.54 -7.50 13.67
N GLY A 167 17.06 -7.73 14.88
CA GLY A 167 17.89 -6.84 15.73
C GLY A 167 17.33 -5.48 16.17
N ASP A 168 16.76 -4.69 15.26
CA ASP A 168 16.54 -3.25 15.38
C ASP A 168 15.06 -2.83 15.35
N THR A 169 14.13 -3.79 15.18
CA THR A 169 12.69 -3.50 15.13
C THR A 169 12.03 -3.87 16.46
N THR A 170 11.30 -2.93 17.05
CA THR A 170 10.53 -3.23 18.28
C THR A 170 9.30 -4.09 17.94
N LYS A 171 8.86 -4.91 18.90
CA LYS A 171 7.61 -5.69 18.77
C LYS A 171 6.42 -4.84 18.30
N GLU A 172 6.31 -3.62 18.82
CA GLU A 172 5.24 -2.69 18.43
C GLU A 172 5.33 -2.28 16.95
N GLN A 173 6.53 -2.07 16.42
CA GLN A 173 6.74 -1.74 15.01
C GLN A 173 6.40 -2.93 14.10
N ALA A 174 6.81 -4.13 14.49
CA ALA A 174 6.48 -5.37 13.78
C ALA A 174 4.95 -5.60 13.75
N ASP A 175 4.27 -5.45 14.90
CA ASP A 175 2.81 -5.59 15.00
C ASP A 175 2.09 -4.55 14.11
N LYS A 176 2.57 -3.30 14.09
CA LYS A 176 2.01 -2.24 13.22
C LYS A 176 2.20 -2.57 11.74
N ALA A 177 3.37 -3.05 11.33
CA ALA A 177 3.64 -3.44 9.95
C ALA A 177 2.71 -4.60 9.52
N PHE A 178 2.54 -5.59 10.39
CA PHE A 178 1.64 -6.73 10.18
C PHE A 178 0.18 -6.30 9.99
N GLN A 179 -0.33 -5.43 10.87
CA GLN A 179 -1.70 -4.91 10.73
C GLN A 179 -1.89 -4.12 9.42
N ARG A 180 -0.86 -3.40 8.96
CA ARG A 180 -0.89 -2.72 7.66
C ARG A 180 -0.95 -3.69 6.49
N GLN A 181 -0.20 -4.79 6.54
CA GLN A 181 -0.25 -5.84 5.53
C GLN A 181 -1.66 -6.46 5.45
N LEU A 182 -2.22 -6.91 6.58
CA LEU A 182 -3.57 -7.47 6.63
C LEU A 182 -4.64 -6.49 6.09
N ALA A 183 -4.49 -5.21 6.41
CA ALA A 183 -5.39 -4.17 5.90
C ALA A 183 -5.23 -3.96 4.38
N ASN A 184 -4.00 -4.06 3.86
CA ASN A 184 -3.73 -4.01 2.41
C ASN A 184 -4.37 -5.20 1.70
N ASP A 185 -4.19 -6.41 2.23
CA ASP A 185 -4.72 -7.64 1.64
C ASP A 185 -6.24 -7.64 1.60
N ARG A 186 -6.86 -7.25 2.72
CA ARG A 186 -8.31 -7.09 2.80
C ARG A 186 -8.82 -6.06 1.79
N PHE A 187 -8.10 -4.96 1.61
CA PHE A 187 -8.48 -3.93 0.63
C PHE A 187 -8.39 -4.48 -0.81
N LYS A 188 -7.26 -5.10 -1.18
CA LYS A 188 -7.08 -5.68 -2.52
C LYS A 188 -8.15 -6.73 -2.80
N ASN A 189 -8.36 -7.69 -1.91
CA ASN A 189 -9.35 -8.75 -2.09
C ASN A 189 -10.76 -8.17 -2.35
N LYS A 190 -11.16 -7.16 -1.56
CA LYS A 190 -12.44 -6.47 -1.77
C LYS A 190 -12.48 -5.70 -3.09
N LEU A 191 -11.40 -5.01 -3.44
CA LEU A 191 -11.32 -4.23 -4.67
C LEU A 191 -11.44 -5.13 -5.91
N PHE A 192 -10.63 -6.18 -5.99
CA PHE A 192 -10.59 -7.09 -7.13
C PHE A 192 -11.91 -7.85 -7.32
N ALA A 193 -12.53 -8.29 -6.21
CA ALA A 193 -13.87 -8.86 -6.24
C ALA A 193 -14.92 -7.85 -6.77
N ALA A 194 -14.86 -6.59 -6.32
CA ALA A 194 -15.81 -5.56 -6.72
C ALA A 194 -15.67 -5.16 -8.20
N ILE A 195 -14.45 -5.12 -8.75
CA ILE A 195 -14.21 -4.76 -10.16
C ILE A 195 -14.29 -5.97 -11.11
N GLY A 196 -14.53 -7.18 -10.59
CA GLY A 196 -14.65 -8.40 -11.39
C GLY A 196 -13.35 -8.84 -12.08
N LEU A 197 -12.19 -8.50 -11.50
CA LEU A 197 -10.88 -8.93 -11.98
C LEU A 197 -10.35 -10.02 -11.04
N PRO A 198 -10.13 -11.26 -11.51
CA PRO A 198 -9.57 -12.32 -10.68
C PRO A 198 -8.23 -11.91 -10.07
N LEU A 199 -8.08 -12.21 -8.78
CA LEU A 199 -6.83 -12.03 -8.02
C LEU A 199 -6.35 -13.40 -7.56
N LEU A 200 -5.20 -13.82 -8.07
CA LEU A 200 -4.51 -15.01 -7.61
C LEU A 200 -3.48 -14.64 -6.55
N ARG A 201 -3.52 -15.33 -5.42
CA ARG A 201 -2.51 -15.20 -4.35
C ARG A 201 -1.73 -16.49 -4.27
N TYR A 202 -0.43 -16.41 -4.54
CA TYR A 202 0.47 -17.55 -4.41
C TYR A 202 1.19 -17.46 -3.08
N GLN A 203 0.90 -18.39 -2.16
CA GLN A 203 1.62 -18.48 -0.89
C GLN A 203 2.97 -19.17 -1.10
N LEU A 204 4.07 -18.47 -0.81
CA LEU A 204 5.39 -19.07 -0.81
C LEU A 204 5.48 -20.19 0.24
N PRO A 205 6.26 -21.24 -0.03
CA PRO A 205 6.59 -22.25 0.97
C PRO A 205 7.26 -21.62 2.20
N ALA A 206 7.22 -22.33 3.34
CA ALA A 206 7.84 -21.87 4.59
C ALA A 206 9.36 -21.60 4.51
N THR A 207 10.01 -22.08 3.45
CA THR A 207 11.43 -21.81 3.15
C THR A 207 11.66 -20.47 2.44
N ASP A 208 10.61 -19.71 2.13
CA ASP A 208 10.62 -18.44 1.37
C ASP A 208 11.42 -18.49 0.06
N THR A 209 11.57 -19.69 -0.48
CA THR A 209 12.34 -19.97 -1.68
C THR A 209 11.45 -20.77 -2.63
N VAL A 210 11.40 -20.33 -3.88
CA VAL A 210 10.63 -21.00 -4.93
C VAL A 210 11.41 -22.17 -5.49
N CYS A 211 10.74 -23.28 -5.76
CA CYS A 211 11.32 -24.47 -6.37
C CYS A 211 10.57 -24.87 -7.64
N LYS A 212 11.16 -25.77 -8.45
CA LYS A 212 10.60 -26.17 -9.75
C LYS A 212 9.15 -26.67 -9.65
N THR A 213 8.77 -27.34 -8.57
CA THR A 213 7.39 -27.83 -8.36
C THR A 213 6.36 -26.72 -8.20
N ASP A 214 6.80 -25.50 -7.88
CA ASP A 214 5.95 -24.33 -7.77
C ASP A 214 5.56 -23.80 -9.16
N SER A 215 6.41 -24.02 -10.17
CA SER A 215 6.13 -23.69 -11.58
C SER A 215 4.90 -24.43 -12.09
N ASP A 216 4.82 -25.75 -11.88
CA ASP A 216 3.72 -26.57 -12.42
C ASP A 216 2.38 -26.19 -11.77
N LYS A 217 2.40 -25.93 -10.46
CA LYS A 217 1.24 -25.43 -9.72
C LYS A 217 0.80 -24.07 -10.23
N LEU A 218 1.75 -23.16 -10.42
CA LEU A 218 1.48 -21.81 -10.92
C LEU A 218 0.88 -21.84 -12.33
N GLN A 219 1.42 -22.68 -13.21
CA GLN A 219 0.88 -22.89 -14.56
C GLN A 219 -0.57 -23.39 -14.50
N GLN A 220 -0.85 -24.45 -13.74
CA GLN A 220 -2.20 -25.00 -13.62
C GLN A 220 -3.19 -23.97 -13.06
N LEU A 221 -2.78 -23.24 -12.03
CA LEU A 221 -3.58 -22.18 -11.41
C LEU A 221 -3.93 -21.06 -12.40
N ILE A 222 -2.95 -20.59 -13.17
CA ILE A 222 -3.15 -19.53 -14.18
C ILE A 222 -4.05 -20.02 -15.30
N GLU A 223 -3.78 -21.23 -15.83
CA GLU A 223 -4.60 -21.85 -16.88
C GLU A 223 -6.06 -21.99 -16.42
N ASN A 224 -6.30 -22.56 -15.24
CA ASN A 224 -7.65 -22.76 -14.71
C ASN A 224 -8.38 -21.43 -14.53
N THR A 225 -7.70 -20.41 -14.00
CA THR A 225 -8.27 -19.08 -13.78
C THR A 225 -8.64 -18.38 -15.09
N LEU A 226 -7.76 -18.45 -16.10
CA LEU A 226 -7.97 -17.77 -17.38
C LEU A 226 -8.95 -18.50 -18.30
N LEU A 227 -9.04 -19.83 -18.21
CA LEU A 227 -9.92 -20.65 -19.02
C LEU A 227 -11.31 -20.85 -18.41
N GLY A 228 -11.54 -20.37 -17.18
CA GLY A 228 -12.82 -20.48 -16.50
C GLY A 228 -13.16 -21.88 -16.01
N SER A 229 -12.15 -22.74 -15.83
CA SER A 229 -12.32 -24.05 -15.20
C SER A 229 -12.54 -23.82 -13.70
N ALA A 230 -13.80 -23.86 -13.27
CA ALA A 230 -14.19 -23.73 -11.87
C ALA A 230 -13.37 -24.70 -10.99
N THR A 231 -12.69 -24.15 -9.97
CA THR A 231 -12.36 -24.88 -8.74
C THR A 231 -13.60 -25.01 -7.88
#